data_AF-A0A7Y9G572-F1
#
_entry.id   AF-A0A7Y9G572-F1
#
_cell.length_a   1.000
_cell.length_b   1.000
_cell.length_c   1.000
_cell.angle_alpha   90.00
_cell.angle_beta   90.00
_cell.angle_gamma   90.00
#
_symmetry.space_group_name_H-M   'P 1'
#
loop_
_entity.id
_entity.type
_entity.pdbx_description
1 polymer ?
#
loop_
_entity_poly.entity_id
_entity_poly.type
_entity_poly.pdbx_seq_one_letter_code
_entity_poly.pdbx_strand_id
1 'polypeptide(L)'
;MTPGTVVLLHAPGATAASWGDLPEMLRSYGLDVVAPDVPDDAGPRYIARVSLTITATDPVPPLVLVAHGAAGPLLPGIGLAQRAAHRPVGGYVFVDADLPRPARHDHGAPQDDLPTAPDWPEAPCGYLRTHADRSASPKHDQAVREAHLRGWPATEHEPPTAAAQSLSELIARL
;
A
#
# COMPACT_ATOMS: atom_id res chain seq x y z
N MET A 1 9.75 -7.96 -10.29
CA MET A 1 10.80 -6.92 -10.26
C MET A 1 11.69 -7.11 -9.04
N THR A 2 12.83 -6.42 -8.96
CA THR A 2 13.59 -6.27 -7.71
C THR A 2 13.35 -4.86 -7.18
N PRO A 3 12.66 -4.69 -6.03
CA PRO A 3 12.46 -3.37 -5.45
C PRO A 3 13.78 -2.81 -4.91
N GLY A 4 13.92 -1.47 -4.89
CA GLY A 4 14.96 -0.83 -4.10
C GLY A 4 14.59 -0.87 -2.63
N THR A 5 13.56 -0.11 -2.24
CA THR A 5 12.98 -0.11 -0.89
C THR A 5 11.47 -0.41 -0.94
N VAL A 6 11.00 -1.27 -0.04
CA VAL A 6 9.59 -1.58 0.20
C VAL A 6 9.09 -0.72 1.36
N VAL A 7 8.03 0.05 1.14
CA VAL A 7 7.44 0.93 2.16
C VAL A 7 6.11 0.35 2.63
N LEU A 8 6.00 0.02 3.92
CA LEU A 8 4.79 -0.53 4.55
C LEU A 8 3.97 0.57 5.23
N LEU A 9 2.79 0.86 4.72
CA LEU A 9 1.89 1.92 5.17
C LEU A 9 0.72 1.34 5.96
N HIS A 10 0.71 1.59 7.27
CA HIS A 10 -0.38 1.17 8.15
C HIS A 10 -1.65 1.99 7.85
N ALA A 11 -2.83 1.49 8.26
CA ALA A 11 -4.06 2.26 8.11
C ALA A 11 -4.02 3.57 8.94
N PRO A 12 -4.62 4.68 8.45
CA PRO A 12 -4.88 5.86 9.29
C PRO A 12 -5.58 5.49 10.60
N GLY A 13 -5.16 6.07 11.72
CA GLY A 13 -5.66 5.72 13.06
C GLY A 13 -5.02 4.47 13.68
N ALA A 14 -4.14 3.78 12.95
CA ALA A 14 -3.27 2.73 13.46
C ALA A 14 -1.83 3.25 13.59
N THR A 15 -0.90 2.35 13.95
CA THR A 15 0.54 2.64 14.04
C THR A 15 1.33 1.60 13.29
N ALA A 16 2.62 1.84 13.05
CA ALA A 16 3.52 0.87 12.42
C ALA A 16 3.58 -0.47 13.18
N ALA A 17 3.25 -0.49 14.48
CA ALA A 17 3.17 -1.72 15.28
C ALA A 17 2.09 -2.71 14.79
N SER A 18 1.09 -2.25 14.01
CA SER A 18 0.08 -3.15 13.43
C SER A 18 0.67 -4.18 12.47
N TRP A 19 1.87 -3.95 11.96
CA TRP A 19 2.58 -4.88 11.10
C TRP A 19 3.23 -6.06 11.84
N GLY A 20 3.36 -5.97 13.17
CA GLY A 20 4.06 -7.00 13.97
C GLY A 20 5.46 -7.26 13.42
N ASP A 21 5.81 -8.55 13.29
CA ASP A 21 7.13 -9.00 12.80
C ASP A 21 7.27 -8.96 11.26
N LEU A 22 6.26 -8.49 10.52
CA LEU A 22 6.28 -8.47 9.06
C LEU A 22 7.49 -7.73 8.48
N PRO A 23 7.89 -6.53 8.98
CA PRO A 23 9.05 -5.83 8.47
C PRO A 23 10.35 -6.62 8.66
N GLU A 24 10.56 -7.22 9.84
CA GLU A 24 11.73 -8.06 10.12
C GLU A 24 11.77 -9.31 9.24
N MET A 25 10.62 -9.97 9.04
CA MET A 25 10.53 -11.15 8.18
C MET A 25 10.87 -10.82 6.72
N LEU A 26 10.36 -9.72 6.17
CA LEU A 26 10.70 -9.29 4.81
C LEU A 26 12.18 -8.93 4.66
N ARG A 27 12.79 -8.31 5.68
CA ARG A 27 14.24 -8.06 5.72
C ARG A 27 15.05 -9.36 5.74
N SER A 28 14.56 -10.39 6.44
CA SER A 28 15.20 -11.71 6.42
C SER A 28 15.19 -12.37 5.02
N TYR A 29 14.23 -11.98 4.16
CA TYR A 29 14.18 -12.37 2.75
C TYR A 29 15.03 -11.47 1.84
N GLY A 30 15.80 -10.54 2.40
CA GLY A 30 16.74 -9.68 1.67
C GLY A 30 16.13 -8.41 1.09
N LEU A 31 14.91 -8.04 1.49
CA LEU A 31 14.28 -6.78 1.08
C LEU A 31 14.70 -5.64 2.01
N ASP A 32 14.96 -4.46 1.44
CA ASP A 32 15.04 -3.22 2.23
C ASP A 32 13.63 -2.74 2.55
N VAL A 33 13.31 -2.58 3.82
CA VAL A 33 11.93 -2.31 4.28
C VAL A 33 11.90 -1.13 5.22
N VAL A 34 11.02 -0.18 4.92
CA VAL A 34 10.70 0.97 5.76
C VAL A 34 9.22 0.90 6.15
N ALA A 35 8.92 1.02 7.44
CA ALA A 35 7.56 1.10 7.95
C ALA A 35 7.39 2.43 8.69
N PRO A 36 6.98 3.51 8.00
CA PRO A 36 6.78 4.81 8.63
C PRO A 36 5.69 4.73 9.69
N ASP A 37 5.95 5.26 10.88
CA ASP A 37 4.93 5.46 11.90
C ASP A 37 4.36 6.89 11.77
N VAL A 38 3.07 6.98 11.44
CA VAL A 38 2.40 8.25 11.12
C VAL A 38 1.19 8.43 12.04
N PRO A 39 1.22 9.39 12.98
CA PRO A 39 0.16 9.54 13.97
C PRO A 39 -1.12 10.11 13.34
N ASP A 40 -2.26 9.43 13.57
CA ASP A 40 -3.68 9.85 13.48
C ASP A 40 -4.14 10.86 12.40
N ASP A 41 -3.34 11.08 11.37
CA ASP A 41 -3.71 11.87 10.21
C ASP A 41 -4.48 10.98 9.22
N ALA A 42 -5.51 11.52 8.57
CA ALA A 42 -6.20 10.91 7.44
C ALA A 42 -6.12 11.82 6.20
N GLY A 43 -6.45 11.26 5.03
CA GLY A 43 -6.55 12.03 3.80
C GLY A 43 -5.25 12.75 3.40
N PRO A 44 -5.29 14.03 2.97
CA PRO A 44 -4.12 14.76 2.50
C PRO A 44 -3.00 14.92 3.54
N ARG A 45 -3.33 15.02 4.83
CA ARG A 45 -2.33 15.16 5.90
C ARG A 45 -1.51 13.88 6.07
N TYR A 46 -2.18 12.73 6.01
CA TYR A 46 -1.53 11.42 6.05
C TYR A 46 -0.54 11.30 4.88
N ILE A 47 -0.97 11.64 3.66
CA ILE A 47 -0.13 11.62 2.46
C ILE A 47 1.11 12.49 2.65
N ALA A 48 0.93 13.72 3.12
CA ALA A 48 2.03 14.65 3.34
C ALA A 48 3.02 14.12 4.39
N ARG A 49 2.51 13.62 5.52
CA ARG A 49 3.34 13.09 6.61
C ARG A 49 4.12 11.85 6.18
N VAL A 50 3.45 10.87 5.58
CA VAL A 50 4.10 9.69 5.00
C VAL A 50 5.19 10.11 4.02
N SER A 51 4.89 11.04 3.11
CA SER A 51 5.84 11.46 2.09
C SER A 51 7.09 12.10 2.67
N LEU A 52 6.94 12.91 3.72
CA LEU A 52 8.05 13.50 4.47
C LEU A 52 8.86 12.43 5.22
N THR A 53 8.20 11.48 5.89
CA THR A 53 8.88 10.41 6.63
C THR A 53 9.66 9.50 5.68
N ILE A 54 9.07 9.12 4.54
CA ILE A 54 9.77 8.37 3.47
C ILE A 54 10.99 9.17 2.99
N THR A 55 10.87 10.48 2.79
CA THR A 55 12.00 11.31 2.36
C THR A 55 13.13 11.30 3.39
N ALA A 56 12.79 11.37 4.68
CA ALA A 56 13.77 11.38 5.77
C ALA A 56 14.54 10.05 5.91
N THR A 57 13.98 8.94 5.42
CA THR A 57 14.64 7.62 5.44
C THR A 57 15.59 7.38 4.27
N ASP A 58 15.66 8.32 3.30
CA ASP A 58 16.51 8.22 2.10
C ASP A 58 16.44 6.85 1.37
N PRO A 59 15.23 6.43 0.93
CA PRO A 59 15.01 5.09 0.40
C PRO A 59 15.61 4.96 -1.00
N VAL A 60 16.00 3.74 -1.33
CA VAL A 60 16.57 3.39 -2.63
C VAL A 60 15.43 3.17 -3.64
N PRO A 61 15.38 3.90 -4.76
CA PRO A 61 14.41 3.63 -5.82
C PRO A 61 14.77 2.38 -6.64
N PRO A 62 13.80 1.73 -7.32
CA PRO A 62 12.38 2.07 -7.35
C PRO A 62 11.65 1.62 -6.08
N LEU A 63 10.72 2.46 -5.61
CA LEU A 63 9.96 2.18 -4.39
C LEU A 63 8.83 1.20 -4.67
N VAL A 64 8.54 0.29 -3.74
CA VAL A 64 7.28 -0.46 -3.75
C VAL A 64 6.44 -0.01 -2.56
N LEU A 65 5.29 0.58 -2.83
CA LEU A 65 4.41 1.08 -1.79
C LEU A 65 3.35 0.03 -1.45
N VAL A 66 3.36 -0.42 -0.19
CA VAL A 66 2.44 -1.42 0.34
C VAL A 66 1.48 -0.71 1.30
N ALA A 67 0.18 -0.79 1.08
CA ALA A 67 -0.81 -0.15 1.95
C ALA A 67 -1.77 -1.15 2.57
N HIS A 68 -2.10 -0.92 3.84
CA HIS A 68 -3.08 -1.72 4.59
C HIS A 68 -4.38 -0.96 4.88
N GLY A 69 -5.51 -1.64 4.74
CA GLY A 69 -6.84 -1.11 5.08
C GLY A 69 -7.15 0.22 4.38
N ALA A 70 -7.48 1.24 5.18
CA ALA A 70 -7.84 2.57 4.71
C ALA A 70 -6.66 3.39 4.13
N ALA A 71 -5.43 2.88 4.18
CA ALA A 71 -4.30 3.51 3.48
C ALA A 71 -4.31 3.22 1.97
N GLY A 72 -5.02 2.19 1.51
CA GLY A 72 -5.07 1.81 0.09
C GLY A 72 -5.48 2.95 -0.84
N PRO A 73 -6.59 3.66 -0.59
CA PRO A 73 -7.02 4.78 -1.43
C PRO A 73 -6.04 5.97 -1.45
N LEU A 74 -5.08 6.03 -0.53
CA LEU A 74 -4.10 7.11 -0.42
C LEU A 74 -2.83 6.85 -1.25
N LEU A 75 -2.60 5.61 -1.71
CA LEU A 75 -1.44 5.25 -2.53
C LEU A 75 -1.23 6.11 -3.78
N PRO A 76 -2.28 6.52 -4.53
CA PRO A 76 -2.11 7.43 -5.67
C PRO A 76 -1.46 8.76 -5.30
N GLY A 77 -1.90 9.39 -4.21
CA GLY A 77 -1.35 10.66 -3.76
C GLY A 77 0.09 10.52 -3.26
N ILE A 78 0.40 9.43 -2.57
CA ILE A 78 1.76 9.14 -2.08
C ILE A 78 2.70 8.86 -3.26
N GLY A 79 2.25 8.05 -4.24
CA GLY A 79 3.02 7.76 -5.45
C GLY A 79 3.37 9.02 -6.23
N LEU A 80 2.38 9.90 -6.44
CA LEU A 80 2.58 11.20 -7.09
C LEU A 80 3.60 12.07 -6.32
N ALA A 81 3.52 12.11 -4.99
CA ALA A 81 4.46 12.86 -4.16
C ALA A 81 5.89 12.31 -4.26
N GLN A 82 6.08 10.98 -4.26
CA GLN A 82 7.40 10.37 -4.43
C GLN A 82 7.98 10.63 -5.82
N ARG A 83 7.14 10.55 -6.85
CA ARG A 83 7.54 10.87 -8.22
C ARG A 83 7.97 12.32 -8.37
N ALA A 84 7.23 13.26 -7.79
CA ALA A 84 7.58 14.68 -7.77
C ALA A 84 8.92 14.94 -7.07
N ALA A 85 9.30 14.06 -6.14
CA ALA A 85 10.60 14.07 -5.47
C ALA A 85 11.66 13.18 -6.15
N HIS A 86 11.47 12.85 -7.44
CA HIS A 86 12.38 12.06 -8.28
C HIS A 86 12.64 10.62 -7.80
N ARG A 87 11.70 10.04 -7.06
CA ARG A 87 11.75 8.64 -6.61
C ARG A 87 10.67 7.84 -7.33
N PRO A 88 11.01 7.15 -8.43
CA PRO A 88 10.02 6.37 -9.16
C PRO A 88 9.43 5.26 -8.29
N VAL A 89 8.11 5.09 -8.35
CA VAL A 89 7.43 3.94 -7.76
C VAL A 89 7.44 2.81 -8.77
N GLY A 90 8.05 1.69 -8.40
CA GLY A 90 8.11 0.47 -9.20
C GLY A 90 6.80 -0.31 -9.16
N GLY A 91 6.05 -0.25 -8.05
CA GLY A 91 4.76 -0.91 -7.95
C GLY A 91 3.98 -0.57 -6.68
N TYR A 92 2.71 -0.96 -6.68
CA TYR A 92 1.77 -0.77 -5.58
C TYR A 92 1.24 -2.12 -5.10
N VAL A 93 1.21 -2.35 -3.79
CA VAL A 93 0.61 -3.56 -3.21
C VAL A 93 -0.46 -3.17 -2.21
N PHE A 94 -1.64 -3.73 -2.37
CA PHE A 94 -2.77 -3.56 -1.46
C PHE A 94 -2.85 -4.79 -0.56
N VAL A 95 -2.71 -4.63 0.75
CA VAL A 95 -2.82 -5.72 1.73
C VAL A 95 -4.09 -5.50 2.55
N ASP A 96 -5.12 -6.33 2.34
CA ASP A 96 -6.41 -6.17 3.03
C ASP A 96 -6.91 -4.72 3.01
N ALA A 97 -6.78 -4.08 1.84
CA ALA A 97 -6.94 -2.64 1.68
C ALA A 97 -8.07 -2.29 0.73
N ASP A 98 -8.71 -1.15 1.00
CA ASP A 98 -9.68 -0.59 0.09
C ASP A 98 -8.97 -0.08 -1.19
N LEU A 99 -9.52 -0.36 -2.37
CA LEU A 99 -8.94 0.13 -3.62
C LEU A 99 -9.29 1.60 -3.86
N PRO A 100 -8.40 2.39 -4.51
CA PRO A 100 -8.71 3.74 -4.91
C PRO A 100 -9.89 3.71 -5.89
N ARG A 101 -10.92 4.47 -5.52
CA ARG A 101 -12.09 4.73 -6.35
C ARG A 101 -11.93 6.11 -6.98
N PRO A 102 -12.41 6.31 -8.23
CA PRO A 102 -12.44 7.63 -8.83
C PRO A 102 -13.12 8.60 -7.86
N ALA A 103 -12.50 9.76 -7.62
CA ALA A 103 -13.01 10.76 -6.70
C ALA A 103 -14.49 11.03 -6.97
N ARG A 104 -15.34 10.65 -6.02
CA ARG A 104 -16.72 11.11 -5.97
C ARG A 104 -16.63 12.33 -5.06
N HIS A 105 -16.70 13.53 -5.64
CA HIS A 105 -16.70 14.76 -4.86
C HIS A 105 -17.76 14.63 -3.75
N ASP A 106 -17.30 14.53 -2.51
CA ASP A 106 -18.20 14.47 -1.37
C ASP A 106 -18.43 15.91 -0.91
N HIS A 107 -19.59 16.46 -1.29
CA HIS A 107 -19.99 17.81 -0.90
C HIS A 107 -20.10 17.99 0.63
N GLY A 108 -20.10 16.91 1.43
CA GLY A 108 -20.10 16.95 2.89
C GLY A 108 -18.73 17.05 3.55
N ALA A 109 -17.64 16.69 2.85
CA ALA A 109 -16.29 16.66 3.42
C ALA A 109 -15.20 16.97 2.36
N PRO A 110 -15.16 18.20 1.80
CA PRO A 110 -14.25 18.57 0.71
C PRO A 110 -12.75 18.49 1.07
N GLN A 111 -12.41 18.38 2.36
CA GLN A 111 -11.03 18.18 2.83
C GLN A 111 -10.49 16.76 2.60
N ASP A 112 -11.38 15.80 2.32
CA ASP A 112 -11.05 14.41 2.02
C ASP A 112 -11.03 14.14 0.50
N ASP A 113 -11.25 15.18 -0.33
CA ASP A 113 -11.13 15.08 -1.79
C ASP A 113 -9.67 14.76 -2.15
N LEU A 114 -9.43 13.48 -2.43
CA LEU A 114 -8.15 12.98 -2.90
C LEU A 114 -8.02 13.26 -4.39
N PRO A 115 -6.95 13.95 -4.85
CA PRO A 115 -6.66 14.06 -6.26
C PRO A 115 -6.34 12.66 -6.80
N THR A 116 -7.32 12.01 -7.41
CA THR A 116 -7.08 10.77 -8.14
C THR A 116 -6.60 11.18 -9.52
N ALA A 117 -5.35 10.86 -9.87
CA ALA A 117 -4.84 11.15 -11.21
C ALA A 117 -5.74 10.42 -12.24
N PRO A 118 -6.20 11.10 -13.32
CA PRO A 118 -7.09 10.50 -14.31
C PRO A 118 -6.50 9.29 -15.03
N ASP A 119 -5.17 9.15 -15.05
CA ASP A 119 -4.42 8.09 -15.76
C ASP A 119 -3.78 7.05 -14.80
N TRP A 120 -4.29 6.92 -13.58
CA TRP A 120 -3.85 5.91 -12.63
C TRP A 120 -4.29 4.49 -13.04
N PRO A 121 -3.44 3.43 -12.93
CA PRO A 121 -2.15 3.36 -12.24
C PRO A 121 -0.93 3.62 -13.14
N GLU A 122 0.08 4.31 -12.57
CA GLU A 122 1.35 4.62 -13.26
C GLU A 122 2.42 3.51 -13.15
N ALA A 123 2.18 2.50 -12.31
CA ALA A 123 3.04 1.33 -12.12
C ALA A 123 2.20 0.07 -11.82
N PRO A 124 2.75 -1.15 -11.99
CA PRO A 124 2.06 -2.40 -11.68
C PRO A 124 1.45 -2.41 -10.28
N CYS A 125 0.22 -2.91 -10.18
CA CYS A 125 -0.52 -3.03 -8.92
C CYS A 125 -0.75 -4.52 -8.61
N GLY A 126 -0.59 -4.91 -7.35
CA GLY A 126 -0.91 -6.23 -6.85
C GLY A 126 -1.81 -6.17 -5.62
N TYR A 127 -2.57 -7.23 -5.36
CA TYR A 127 -3.42 -7.35 -4.18
C TYR A 127 -3.03 -8.60 -3.39
N LEU A 128 -2.87 -8.46 -2.09
CA LEU A 128 -2.68 -9.56 -1.15
C LEU A 128 -3.83 -9.55 -0.16
N ARG A 129 -4.52 -10.67 -0.03
CA ARG A 129 -5.54 -10.86 1.00
C ARG A 129 -5.05 -11.83 2.06
N THR A 130 -5.04 -11.44 3.32
CA THR A 130 -4.61 -12.33 4.41
C THR A 130 -5.75 -13.25 4.86
N HIS A 131 -5.38 -14.39 5.45
CA HIS A 131 -6.35 -15.30 6.06
C HIS A 131 -7.14 -14.65 7.21
N ALA A 132 -6.50 -13.77 7.99
CA ALA A 132 -7.13 -13.08 9.11
C ALA A 132 -8.30 -12.19 8.65
N ASP A 133 -8.09 -11.41 7.58
CA ASP A 133 -9.13 -10.58 6.98
C ASP A 133 -10.28 -11.42 6.41
N ARG A 134 -9.95 -12.47 5.65
CA ARG A 134 -10.95 -13.43 5.10
C ARG A 134 -11.85 -14.02 6.18
N SER A 135 -11.28 -14.33 7.33
CA SER A 135 -12.01 -14.93 8.45
C SER A 135 -12.85 -13.91 9.22
N ALA A 136 -12.44 -12.64 9.21
CA ALA A 136 -13.09 -11.58 9.99
C ALA A 136 -14.23 -10.88 9.25
N SER A 137 -14.11 -10.64 7.93
CA SER A 137 -15.14 -9.90 7.18
C SER A 137 -15.11 -10.14 5.66
N PRO A 138 -16.26 -10.20 4.98
CA PRO A 138 -16.33 -10.20 3.52
C PRO A 138 -16.09 -8.81 2.90
N LYS A 139 -15.79 -7.76 3.69
CA LYS A 139 -15.66 -6.37 3.21
C LYS A 139 -14.71 -6.25 2.00
N HIS A 140 -13.58 -6.96 2.03
CA HIS A 140 -12.57 -6.89 0.97
C HIS A 140 -12.78 -7.90 -0.17
N ASP A 141 -13.85 -8.71 -0.16
CA ASP A 141 -14.21 -9.55 -1.31
C ASP A 141 -14.42 -8.71 -2.58
N GLN A 142 -15.01 -7.53 -2.40
CA GLN A 142 -15.21 -6.60 -3.51
C GLN A 142 -13.88 -6.06 -4.04
N ALA A 143 -12.94 -5.72 -3.16
CA ALA A 143 -11.63 -5.21 -3.54
C ALA A 143 -10.83 -6.25 -4.34
N VAL A 144 -10.86 -7.54 -3.94
CA VAL A 144 -10.24 -8.63 -4.71
C VAL A 144 -10.88 -8.76 -6.10
N ARG A 145 -12.22 -8.73 -6.19
CA ARG A 145 -12.92 -8.78 -7.49
C ARG A 145 -12.54 -7.60 -8.37
N GLU A 146 -12.49 -6.39 -7.82
CA GLU A 146 -12.08 -5.19 -8.56
C GLU A 146 -10.61 -5.29 -9.02
N ALA A 147 -9.70 -5.84 -8.22
CA ALA A 147 -8.32 -6.07 -8.63
C ALA A 147 -8.24 -7.04 -9.82
N HIS A 148 -9.00 -8.14 -9.79
CA HIS A 148 -9.09 -9.07 -10.92
C HIS A 148 -9.67 -8.42 -12.19
N LEU A 149 -10.72 -7.60 -12.06
CA LEU A 149 -11.30 -6.88 -13.20
C LEU A 149 -10.31 -5.87 -13.82
N ARG A 150 -9.40 -5.33 -13.01
CA ARG A 150 -8.30 -4.45 -13.46
C ARG A 150 -7.08 -5.23 -14.00
N GLY A 151 -7.10 -6.57 -13.95
CA GLY A 151 -6.01 -7.43 -14.41
C GLY A 151 -4.81 -7.46 -13.46
N TRP A 152 -4.98 -7.06 -12.20
CA TRP A 152 -3.91 -7.03 -11.21
C TRP A 152 -3.66 -8.42 -10.62
N PRO A 153 -2.40 -8.85 -10.38
CA PRO A 153 -2.12 -10.08 -9.66
C PRO A 153 -2.71 -10.00 -8.25
N ALA A 154 -3.67 -10.87 -7.95
CA ALA A 154 -4.26 -11.01 -6.61
C ALA A 154 -3.86 -12.37 -6.01
N THR A 155 -3.25 -12.33 -4.83
CA THR A 155 -2.85 -13.50 -4.07
C THR A 155 -3.68 -13.57 -2.80
N GLU A 156 -4.31 -14.71 -2.55
CA GLU A 156 -4.92 -15.00 -1.26
C GLU A 156 -3.95 -15.84 -0.44
N HIS A 157 -3.52 -15.30 0.70
CA HIS A 157 -2.58 -15.96 1.61
C HIS A 157 -3.33 -17.01 2.44
N GLU A 158 -2.86 -18.26 2.39
CA GLU A 158 -3.32 -19.39 3.20
C GLU A 158 -2.20 -19.95 4.10
N PRO A 159 -2.47 -20.19 5.40
CA PRO A 159 -1.57 -20.97 6.24
C PRO A 159 -1.35 -22.37 5.63
N PRO A 160 -0.13 -22.91 5.66
CA PRO A 160 0.97 -22.55 6.56
C PRO A 160 1.96 -21.51 6.00
N THR A 161 1.78 -21.02 4.77
CA THR A 161 2.67 -20.02 4.18
C THR A 161 2.69 -18.76 5.05
N ALA A 162 3.85 -18.12 5.23
CA ALA A 162 3.91 -16.85 5.96
C ALA A 162 3.37 -15.71 5.08
N ALA A 163 2.65 -14.74 5.66
CA ALA A 163 2.18 -13.57 4.92
C ALA A 163 3.34 -12.78 4.29
N ALA A 164 4.49 -12.72 4.97
CA ALA A 164 5.73 -12.15 4.46
C ALA A 164 6.20 -12.83 3.16
N GLN A 165 6.07 -14.16 3.06
CA GLN A 165 6.48 -14.90 1.87
C GLN A 165 5.51 -14.64 0.71
N SER A 166 4.20 -14.66 0.97
CA SER A 166 3.21 -14.33 -0.07
C SER A 166 3.38 -12.90 -0.59
N LEU A 167 3.72 -11.96 0.30
CA LEU A 167 4.02 -10.58 -0.05
C LEU A 167 5.31 -10.46 -0.88
N SER A 168 6.41 -11.11 -0.48
CA SER A 168 7.66 -11.06 -1.23
C SER A 168 7.53 -11.68 -2.63
N GLU A 169 6.83 -12.79 -2.76
CA GLU A 169 6.53 -13.42 -4.05
C GLU A 169 5.65 -12.53 -4.93
N LEU A 170 4.65 -11.85 -4.35
CA LEU A 170 3.81 -10.91 -5.10
C LEU A 170 4.64 -9.74 -5.62
N ILE A 171 5.48 -9.13 -4.78
CA ILE A 171 6.38 -8.04 -5.18
C ILE A 171 7.34 -8.48 -6.29
N ALA A 172 7.84 -9.72 -6.24
CA ALA A 172 8.70 -10.27 -7.28
C ALA A 172 8.00 -10.45 -8.64
N ARG A 173 6.67 -10.60 -8.66
CA ARG A 173 5.86 -10.77 -9.89
C ARG A 173 5.40 -9.46 -10.53
N LEU A 174 5.39 -8.36 -9.78
CA LEU A 174 5.16 -7.02 -10.33
C LEU A 174 6.28 -6.63 -11.30
#